data_AF-A0A0R1GY10-F1
#
_entry.id   AF-A0A0R1GY10-F1
#
_cell.length_a   1.000
_cell.length_b   1.000
_cell.length_c   1.000
_cell.angle_alpha   90.00
_cell.angle_beta   90.00
_cell.angle_gamma   90.00
#
_symmetry.space_group_name_H-M   'P 1'
#
loop_
_entity.id
_entity.type
_entity.pdbx_description
1 polymer ?
#
loop_
_entity_poly.entity_id
_entity_poly.type
_entity_poly.pdbx_seq_one_letter_code
_entity_poly.pdbx_strand_id
1 'polypeptide(L)'
;MNYIKQLITLTNRIIKQNFTNADTIITVILMPVFMLLFFVYVMGGNIVTGGSAPSTAEYLNYALPGFLLLTMATGLIFVARTRLN
;
A
#
# COMPACT_ATOMS: atom_id res chain seq x y z
N MET A 1 4.89 31.68 18.49
CA MET A 1 4.34 30.30 18.53
C MET A 1 3.01 30.14 17.77
N ASN A 2 2.85 30.81 16.62
CA ASN A 2 1.60 30.75 15.82
C ASN A 2 1.74 29.85 14.57
N TYR A 3 2.95 29.73 14.02
CA TYR A 3 3.26 28.89 12.87
C TYR A 3 3.05 27.39 13.12
N ILE A 4 3.40 26.89 14.32
CA ILE A 4 3.13 25.48 14.69
C ILE A 4 1.62 25.21 14.73
N LYS A 5 0.82 26.13 15.28
CA LYS A 5 -0.64 26.00 15.32
C LYS A 5 -1.24 26.00 13.91
N GLN A 6 -0.75 26.87 13.02
CA GLN A 6 -1.19 26.92 11.62
C GLN A 6 -0.82 25.65 10.86
N LEU A 7 0.41 25.15 11.04
CA LEU A 7 0.86 23.89 10.45
C LEU A 7 -0.05 22.73 10.86
N ILE A 8 -0.33 22.59 12.15
CA ILE A 8 -1.21 21.52 12.66
C ILE A 8 -2.63 21.66 12.10
N THR A 9 -3.18 22.87 12.05
CA THR A 9 -4.53 23.12 11.49
C THR A 9 -4.61 22.74 10.01
N LEU A 10 -3.63 23.14 9.20
CA LEU A 10 -3.60 22.81 7.77
C LEU A 10 -3.42 21.31 7.55
N THR A 11 -2.52 20.67 8.30
CA THR A 11 -2.31 19.21 8.24
C THR A 11 -3.58 18.46 8.62
N ASN A 12 -4.25 18.82 9.71
CA ASN A 12 -5.50 18.18 10.13
C ASN A 12 -6.60 18.32 9.06
N ARG A 13 -6.70 19.49 8.41
CA ARG A 13 -7.65 19.70 7.30
C ARG A 13 -7.35 18.77 6.12
N ILE A 14 -6.08 18.66 5.72
CA ILE A 14 -5.66 17.76 4.64
C ILE A 14 -5.97 16.31 5.01
N ILE A 15 -5.67 15.87 6.22
CA ILE A 15 -5.94 14.51 6.68
C ILE A 15 -7.44 14.21 6.58
N LYS A 16 -8.30 15.07 7.13
CA LYS A 16 -9.77 14.89 7.04
C LYS A 16 -10.27 14.82 5.60
N GLN A 17 -9.75 15.66 4.72
CA GLN A 17 -10.14 15.67 3.31
C GLN A 17 -9.78 14.37 2.58
N ASN A 18 -8.65 13.74 2.93
CA ASN A 18 -8.27 12.45 2.34
C ASN A 18 -9.20 11.31 2.80
N PHE A 19 -9.65 11.32 4.05
CA PHE A 19 -10.53 10.27 4.59
C PHE A 19 -11.97 10.28 4.05
N THR A 20 -12.43 11.37 3.44
CA THR A 20 -13.76 11.43 2.82
C THR A 20 -13.90 10.45 1.65
N ASN A 21 -12.80 10.11 0.96
CA ASN A 21 -12.79 9.18 -0.17
C ASN A 21 -12.38 7.77 0.30
N ALA A 22 -13.21 7.15 1.13
CA ALA A 22 -12.94 5.83 1.70
C ALA A 22 -12.77 4.72 0.65
N ASP A 23 -13.55 4.77 -0.45
CA ASP A 23 -13.47 3.83 -1.58
C ASP A 23 -12.06 3.76 -2.20
N THR A 24 -11.42 4.93 -2.33
CA THR A 24 -10.04 5.04 -2.82
C THR A 24 -9.04 4.41 -1.84
N ILE A 25 -9.19 4.66 -0.54
CA ILE A 25 -8.31 4.10 0.49
C ILE A 25 -8.42 2.57 0.49
N ILE A 26 -9.65 2.06 0.39
CA ILE A 26 -9.90 0.62 0.31
C ILE A 26 -9.18 0.04 -0.90
N THR A 27 -9.36 0.62 -2.08
CA THR A 27 -8.75 0.09 -3.32
C THR A 27 -7.21 0.13 -3.29
N VAL A 28 -6.61 1.21 -2.75
CA VAL A 28 -5.14 1.36 -2.66
C VAL A 28 -4.49 0.30 -1.79
N ILE A 29 -5.16 -0.16 -0.74
CA ILE A 29 -4.64 -1.19 0.16
C ILE A 29 -5.00 -2.58 -0.35
N LEU A 30 -6.23 -2.74 -0.84
CA LEU A 30 -6.77 -4.02 -1.23
C LEU A 30 -6.07 -4.57 -2.48
N MET A 31 -5.78 -3.74 -3.49
CA MET A 31 -5.13 -4.18 -4.73
C MET A 31 -3.72 -4.78 -4.51
N PRO A 32 -2.80 -4.14 -3.76
CA PRO A 32 -1.51 -4.73 -3.41
C PRO A 32 -1.64 -6.00 -2.57
N VAL A 33 -2.60 -6.06 -1.64
CA VAL A 33 -2.83 -7.27 -0.82
C VAL A 33 -3.32 -8.43 -1.67
N PHE A 34 -4.24 -8.20 -2.60
CA PHE A 34 -4.68 -9.22 -3.55
C PHE A 34 -3.52 -9.74 -4.40
N MET A 35 -2.67 -8.86 -4.90
CA MET A 35 -1.49 -9.25 -5.66
C MET A 35 -0.49 -10.03 -4.80
N LEU A 36 -0.23 -9.61 -3.56
CA LEU A 36 0.60 -10.34 -2.61
C LEU A 36 0.08 -11.77 -2.40
N LEU A 37 -1.22 -11.93 -2.16
CA LEU A 37 -1.85 -13.23 -1.96
C LEU A 37 -1.76 -14.09 -3.24
N PHE A 38 -2.00 -13.50 -4.41
CA PHE A 38 -1.85 -14.20 -5.69
C PHE A 38 -0.41 -14.71 -5.88
N PHE A 39 0.59 -13.87 -5.63
CA PHE A 39 1.99 -14.26 -5.76
C PHE A 39 2.39 -15.33 -4.74
N VAL A 40 2.00 -15.22 -3.47
CA VAL A 40 2.38 -16.18 -2.42
C VAL A 40 1.67 -17.53 -2.59
N TYR A 41 0.36 -17.53 -2.84
CA TYR A 41 -0.45 -18.76 -2.82
C TYR A 41 -0.68 -19.36 -4.20
N VAL A 42 -0.81 -18.55 -5.26
CA VAL A 42 -1.04 -19.07 -6.62
C VAL A 42 0.29 -19.31 -7.34
N MET A 43 1.20 -18.34 -7.33
CA MET A 43 2.50 -18.50 -8.02
C MET A 43 3.54 -19.21 -7.14
N GLY A 44 3.64 -18.85 -5.86
CA GLY A 44 4.68 -19.33 -4.95
C GLY A 44 4.68 -20.84 -4.72
N GLY A 45 3.49 -21.46 -4.64
CA GLY A 45 3.37 -22.93 -4.53
C GLY A 45 3.82 -23.71 -5.77
N ASN A 46 3.95 -23.03 -6.92
CA ASN A 46 4.41 -23.63 -8.18
C ASN A 46 5.87 -23.30 -8.50
N ILE A 47 6.52 -22.42 -7.74
CA ILE A 47 7.91 -22.01 -7.92
C ILE A 47 8.78 -22.92 -7.06
N VAL A 48 9.30 -24.00 -7.66
CA VAL A 48 10.28 -24.89 -7.01
C VAL A 48 11.68 -24.34 -7.24
N THR A 49 12.22 -23.63 -6.26
CA THR A 49 13.62 -23.18 -6.27
C THR A 49 14.50 -24.23 -5.59
N GLY A 50 15.29 -24.98 -6.35
CA GLY A 50 16.33 -25.87 -5.78
C GLY A 50 15.87 -27.25 -5.29
N GLY A 51 14.68 -27.73 -5.72
CA GLY A 51 14.23 -29.11 -5.46
C GLY A 51 13.50 -29.34 -4.12
N SER A 52 13.35 -28.29 -3.30
CA SER A 52 12.45 -28.27 -2.14
C SER A 52 11.47 -27.12 -2.32
N ALA A 53 10.19 -27.34 -2.05
CA ALA A 53 9.21 -26.25 -2.10
C ALA A 53 9.60 -25.18 -1.07
N PRO A 54 9.88 -23.92 -1.48
CA PRO A 54 10.19 -22.87 -0.54
C PRO A 54 9.02 -22.68 0.43
N SER A 55 9.33 -22.40 1.69
CA SER A 55 8.29 -22.17 2.69
C SER A 55 7.49 -20.92 2.31
N THR A 56 6.17 -20.93 2.52
CA THR A 56 5.29 -19.77 2.26
C THR A 56 5.80 -18.50 2.96
N ALA A 57 6.43 -18.65 4.13
CA ALA A 57 7.02 -17.56 4.89
C ALA A 57 8.22 -16.90 4.18
N GLU A 58 9.06 -17.68 3.50
CA GLU A 58 10.23 -17.18 2.78
C GLU A 58 9.82 -16.37 1.55
N TYR A 59 8.83 -16.87 0.80
CA TYR A 59 8.29 -16.14 -0.35
C TYR A 59 7.56 -14.86 0.06
N LEU A 60 6.83 -14.88 1.19
CA LEU A 60 6.24 -13.69 1.78
C LEU A 60 7.31 -12.65 2.16
N ASN A 61 8.37 -13.06 2.85
CA ASN A 61 9.44 -12.14 3.28
C ASN A 61 10.16 -11.48 2.10
N TYR A 62 10.25 -12.17 0.97
CA TYR A 62 10.79 -11.61 -0.27
C TYR A 62 9.82 -10.61 -0.94
N ALA A 63 8.55 -10.97 -1.06
CA ALA A 63 7.56 -10.18 -1.81
C ALA A 63 7.00 -8.98 -1.03
N LEU A 64 6.81 -9.13 0.28
CA LEU A 64 6.21 -8.13 1.17
C LEU A 64 6.82 -6.73 1.06
N PRO A 65 8.15 -6.53 1.12
CA PRO A 65 8.73 -5.20 1.01
C PRO A 65 8.41 -4.51 -0.33
N GLY A 66 8.36 -5.27 -1.44
CA GLY A 66 8.00 -4.72 -2.75
C GLY A 66 6.55 -4.23 -2.80
N PHE A 67 5.62 -5.02 -2.26
CA PHE A 67 4.21 -4.62 -2.21
C PHE A 67 3.92 -3.49 -1.22
N LEU A 68 4.70 -3.37 -0.14
CA LEU A 68 4.65 -2.20 0.75
C LEU A 68 5.05 -0.92 0.01
N LEU A 69 6.15 -0.96 -0.76
CA LEU A 69 6.58 0.17 -1.58
C LEU A 69 5.53 0.53 -2.65
N LEU A 70 4.93 -0.47 -3.30
CA LEU A 70 3.85 -0.27 -4.26
C LEU A 70 2.63 0.44 -3.62
N THR A 71 2.24 0.01 -2.43
CA THR A 71 1.12 0.60 -1.68
C THR A 71 1.41 2.07 -1.34
N MET A 72 2.63 2.37 -0.90
CA MET A 72 3.03 3.76 -0.60
C MET A 72 3.04 4.62 -1.86
N ALA A 73 3.62 4.14 -2.97
CA ALA A 73 3.70 4.87 -4.23
C ALA A 73 2.31 5.16 -4.82
N THR A 74 1.45 4.14 -4.88
CA THR A 74 0.07 4.29 -5.39
C THR A 74 -0.74 5.23 -4.51
N GLY A 75 -0.63 5.13 -3.18
CA GLY A 75 -1.26 6.05 -2.25
C GLY A 75 -0.91 7.53 -2.51
N LEU A 76 0.36 7.85 -2.79
CA LEU A 76 0.79 9.20 -3.14
C LEU A 76 0.11 9.71 -4.43
N ILE A 77 0.00 8.86 -5.45
CA ILE A 77 -0.63 9.20 -6.73
C ILE A 77 -2.12 9.53 -6.53
N PHE A 78 -2.83 8.78 -5.69
CA PHE A 78 -4.25 9.05 -5.40
C PHE A 78 -4.46 10.35 -4.62
N VAL A 79 -3.59 10.65 -3.65
CA VAL A 79 -3.60 11.94 -2.93
C VAL A 79 -3.29 13.11 -3.88
N ALA A 80 -2.43 12.91 -4.87
CA ALA A 80 -2.17 13.91 -5.90
C ALA A 80 -3.37 14.08 -6.85
N ARG A 81 -4.05 12.99 -7.22
CA ARG A 81 -5.23 13.02 -8.12
C ARG A 81 -6.38 13.84 -7.53
N THR A 82 -6.68 13.70 -6.25
CA THR A 82 -7.76 14.48 -5.60
C THR A 82 -7.48 15.99 -5.53
N ARG A 83 -6.28 16.43 -5.90
CA ARG A 83 -5.87 17.84 -5.96
C ARG A 83 -6.00 18.44 -7.36
N LEU A 84 -6.23 17.62 -8.39
CA LEU A 84 -6.25 18.05 -9.81
C LEU A 84 -7.66 18.19 -10.39
N ASN A 85 -8.70 17.91 -9.60
CA ASN A 85 -10.12 18.13 -9.93
C ASN A 85 -10.71 19.20 -9.00
#